data_AF-A0A536CV20-F1
#
_entry.id   AF-A0A536CV20-F1
#
_cell.length_a   1.000
_cell.length_b   1.000
_cell.length_c   1.000
_cell.angle_alpha   90.00
_cell.angle_beta   90.00
_cell.angle_gamma   90.00
#
_symmetry.space_group_name_H-M   'P 1'
#
loop_
_entity.id
_entity.type
_entity.pdbx_description
1 polymer ?
#
loop_
_entity_poly.entity_id
_entity_poly.type
_entity_poly.pdbx_seq_one_letter_code
_entity_poly.pdbx_strand_id
1 'polypeptide(L)'
;MAYQLPPLPYGFDALEPHIDAKTMEIHHDRHHQAYVNNANGALEKHTDLAGKSVEDLLRDISKVPEDVRTVLRNNAGGHSNHSIFWTIMGPGGGGAPSGRIGDAINSTFGSYDAFKEQRQKAAVGQFGSGWAWLIADKGGKLSIKGYPNQDSPYMDGMTPILGVDVWEHAYYLKYQNKRPDYVAAWFNTINWKAVDRTGEDVTAYERERDVPSHRAASPRCSPFRARMRFGLKRGSPPRAETRGNKYAAEQSSAAPATLELRIPNHG
;
A
#
# COMPACT_ATOMS: atom_id res chain seq x y z
N MET A 1 -11.84 0.59 -7.03
CA MET A 1 -12.50 0.83 -5.72
C MET A 1 -11.60 1.72 -4.90
N ALA A 2 -12.14 2.49 -3.94
CA ALA A 2 -11.31 3.29 -3.04
C ALA A 2 -10.38 2.40 -2.20
N TYR A 3 -9.17 2.87 -1.93
CA TYR A 3 -8.25 2.23 -0.99
C TYR A 3 -8.84 2.26 0.42
N GLN A 4 -8.52 1.24 1.22
CA GLN A 4 -9.00 1.10 2.59
C GLN A 4 -7.83 0.95 3.54
N LEU A 5 -7.96 1.50 4.74
CA LEU A 5 -7.02 1.21 5.83
C LEU A 5 -7.22 -0.28 6.23
N PRO A 6 -6.23 -1.16 5.98
CA PRO A 6 -6.33 -2.54 6.45
C PRO A 6 -6.42 -2.55 7.98
N PRO A 7 -7.22 -3.44 8.59
CA PRO A 7 -7.24 -3.58 10.04
C PRO A 7 -5.87 -4.06 10.52
N LEU A 8 -5.44 -3.57 11.70
CA LEU A 8 -4.22 -4.05 12.33
C LEU A 8 -4.38 -5.55 12.68
N PRO A 9 -3.45 -6.45 12.30
CA PRO A 9 -3.62 -7.90 12.50
C PRO A 9 -3.54 -8.37 13.96
N TYR A 10 -3.20 -7.49 14.89
CA TYR A 10 -2.97 -7.74 16.31
C TYR A 10 -3.27 -6.48 17.13
N GLY A 11 -3.34 -6.61 18.46
CA GLY A 11 -3.59 -5.47 19.36
C GLY A 11 -2.45 -4.43 19.34
N PHE A 12 -2.74 -3.17 19.68
CA PHE A 12 -1.74 -2.10 19.66
C PHE A 12 -0.53 -2.36 20.57
N ASP A 13 -0.72 -3.06 21.68
CA ASP A 13 0.31 -3.43 22.66
C ASP A 13 1.02 -4.75 22.33
N ALA A 14 0.61 -5.46 21.28
CA ALA A 14 1.10 -6.82 20.98
C ALA A 14 2.59 -6.89 20.61
N LEU A 15 3.23 -5.74 20.31
CA LEU A 15 4.65 -5.65 19.96
C LEU A 15 5.52 -5.11 21.11
N GLU A 16 4.96 -4.86 22.29
CA GLU A 16 5.75 -4.56 23.48
C GLU A 16 6.65 -5.76 23.86
N PRO A 17 7.87 -5.53 24.38
CA PRO A 17 8.45 -4.25 24.76
C PRO A 17 9.21 -3.56 23.60
N HIS A 18 9.03 -3.98 22.35
CA HIS A 18 9.85 -3.54 21.21
C HIS A 18 9.29 -2.33 20.47
N ILE A 19 7.97 -2.20 20.36
CA ILE A 19 7.30 -1.01 19.83
C ILE A 19 6.15 -0.69 20.78
N ASP A 20 6.08 0.55 21.27
CA ASP A 20 5.09 0.92 22.27
C ASP A 20 3.68 1.04 21.69
N ALA A 21 2.68 0.74 22.52
CA ALA A 21 1.28 0.76 22.11
C ALA A 21 0.84 2.12 21.58
N LYS A 22 1.37 3.22 22.13
CA LYS A 22 0.99 4.56 21.71
C LYS A 22 1.49 4.86 20.30
N THR A 23 2.73 4.49 19.99
CA THR A 23 3.28 4.53 18.64
C THR A 23 2.40 3.70 17.68
N MET A 24 2.04 2.47 18.03
CA MET A 24 1.20 1.62 17.16
C MET A 24 -0.16 2.25 16.86
N GLU A 25 -0.82 2.84 17.87
CA GLU A 25 -2.09 3.56 17.71
C GLU A 25 -1.97 4.73 16.73
N ILE A 26 -1.01 5.64 16.94
CA ILE A 26 -0.87 6.82 16.08
C ILE A 26 -0.37 6.46 14.68
N HIS A 27 0.55 5.49 14.57
CA HIS A 27 1.16 5.10 13.30
C HIS A 27 0.14 4.44 12.37
N HIS A 28 -0.76 3.63 12.93
CA HIS A 28 -1.87 3.02 12.18
C HIS A 28 -3.05 4.00 11.98
N ASP A 29 -3.68 4.48 13.06
CA ASP A 29 -4.98 5.18 12.99
C ASP A 29 -4.86 6.65 12.54
N ARG A 30 -3.64 7.21 12.53
CA ARG A 30 -3.38 8.59 12.06
C ARG A 30 -2.52 8.60 10.82
N HIS A 31 -1.27 8.13 10.89
CA HIS A 31 -0.34 8.24 9.76
C HIS A 31 -0.81 7.42 8.56
N HIS A 32 -1.09 6.12 8.75
CA HIS A 32 -1.58 5.28 7.65
C HIS A 32 -2.96 5.75 7.12
N GLN A 33 -3.89 6.09 8.01
CA GLN A 33 -5.21 6.62 7.61
C GLN A 33 -5.11 7.89 6.77
N ALA A 34 -4.19 8.81 7.11
CA ALA A 34 -3.98 10.04 6.34
C ALA A 34 -3.51 9.75 4.91
N TYR A 35 -2.60 8.78 4.72
CA TYR A 35 -2.16 8.35 3.39
C TYR A 35 -3.33 7.77 2.58
N VAL A 36 -4.17 6.93 3.18
CA VAL A 36 -5.36 6.38 2.50
C VAL A 36 -6.31 7.49 2.07
N ASN A 37 -6.63 8.43 2.97
CA ASN A 37 -7.54 9.53 2.68
C ASN A 37 -7.03 10.42 1.53
N ASN A 38 -5.76 10.81 1.60
CA ASN A 38 -5.15 11.68 0.59
C ASN A 38 -5.01 11.00 -0.77
N ALA A 39 -4.68 9.69 -0.80
CA ALA A 39 -4.61 8.93 -2.04
C ALA A 39 -6.00 8.85 -2.69
N ASN A 40 -7.03 8.52 -1.92
CA ASN A 40 -8.41 8.47 -2.42
C ASN A 40 -8.89 9.83 -2.96
N GLY A 41 -8.62 10.93 -2.23
CA GLY A 41 -8.96 12.28 -2.70
C GLY A 41 -8.25 12.67 -4.01
N ALA A 42 -7.04 12.18 -4.25
CA ALA A 42 -6.36 12.37 -5.54
C ALA A 42 -6.98 11.52 -6.67
N LEU A 43 -7.44 10.31 -6.36
CA LEU A 43 -8.07 9.41 -7.32
C LEU A 43 -9.45 9.87 -7.79
N GLU A 44 -10.17 10.67 -7.00
CA GLU A 44 -11.49 11.21 -7.39
C GLU A 44 -11.44 12.02 -8.70
N LYS A 45 -10.29 12.64 -9.00
CA LYS A 45 -10.07 13.41 -10.23
C LYS A 45 -9.80 12.53 -11.46
N HIS A 46 -9.41 11.27 -11.26
CA HIS A 46 -8.94 10.34 -12.30
C HIS A 46 -9.54 8.95 -12.05
N THR A 47 -10.83 8.82 -12.35
CA THR A 47 -11.62 7.60 -12.07
C THR A 47 -11.12 6.34 -12.80
N ASP A 48 -10.37 6.50 -13.90
CA ASP A 48 -9.69 5.43 -14.61
C ASP A 48 -8.55 4.79 -13.79
N LEU A 49 -7.92 5.57 -12.92
CA LEU A 49 -6.90 5.08 -11.98
C LEU A 49 -7.51 4.36 -10.78
N ALA A 50 -8.74 4.72 -10.39
CA ALA A 50 -9.41 4.17 -9.22
C ALA A 50 -9.69 2.66 -9.33
N GLY A 51 -9.54 2.05 -10.50
CA GLY A 51 -9.65 0.61 -10.70
C GLY A 51 -8.37 -0.18 -10.40
N LYS A 52 -7.22 0.46 -10.31
CA LYS A 52 -5.92 -0.20 -10.10
C LYS A 52 -5.73 -0.60 -8.63
N SER A 53 -4.98 -1.67 -8.40
CA SER A 53 -4.41 -1.92 -7.07
C SER A 53 -3.34 -0.86 -6.75
N VAL A 54 -2.99 -0.72 -5.47
CA VAL A 54 -1.95 0.22 -5.05
C VAL A 54 -0.60 -0.14 -5.66
N GLU A 55 -0.31 -1.44 -5.79
CA GLU A 55 0.92 -1.97 -6.40
C GLU A 55 0.99 -1.61 -7.88
N ASP A 56 -0.08 -1.87 -8.65
CA ASP A 56 -0.14 -1.55 -10.07
C ASP A 56 -0.02 -0.05 -10.32
N LEU A 57 -0.68 0.77 -9.50
CA LEU A 57 -0.57 2.22 -9.57
C LEU A 57 0.86 2.70 -9.33
N LEU A 58 1.55 2.13 -8.33
CA LEU A 58 2.94 2.48 -8.00
C LEU A 58 3.93 2.01 -9.06
N ARG A 59 3.73 0.82 -9.65
CA ARG A 59 4.54 0.33 -10.78
C ARG A 59 4.43 1.22 -12.02
N ASP A 60 3.24 1.78 -12.25
CA ASP A 60 2.96 2.71 -13.34
C ASP A 60 3.05 4.18 -12.92
N ILE A 61 3.73 4.52 -11.82
CA ILE A 61 3.69 5.89 -11.26
C ILE A 61 4.15 6.96 -12.26
N SER A 62 5.05 6.62 -13.19
CA SER A 62 5.51 7.51 -14.26
C SER A 62 4.45 7.79 -15.33
N LYS A 63 3.42 6.95 -15.46
CA LYS A 63 2.28 7.10 -16.37
C LYS A 63 1.09 7.80 -15.72
N VAL A 64 1.09 7.95 -14.39
CA VAL A 64 0.05 8.70 -13.68
C VAL A 64 0.08 10.17 -14.15
N PRO A 65 -1.09 10.80 -14.40
CA PRO A 65 -1.18 12.21 -14.80
C PRO A 65 -0.43 13.13 -13.84
N GLU A 66 0.28 14.12 -14.42
CA GLU A 66 1.22 14.96 -13.68
C GLU A 66 0.55 15.73 -12.52
N ASP A 67 -0.72 16.13 -12.68
CA ASP A 67 -1.48 16.91 -11.70
C ASP A 67 -1.76 16.16 -10.39
N VAL A 68 -1.71 14.81 -10.40
CA VAL A 68 -1.89 13.96 -9.22
C VAL A 68 -0.70 13.07 -8.90
N ARG A 69 0.29 12.97 -9.80
CA ARG A 69 1.43 12.04 -9.71
C ARG A 69 2.16 12.13 -8.37
N THR A 70 2.56 13.33 -7.96
CA THR A 70 3.32 13.51 -6.71
C THR A 70 2.48 13.16 -5.48
N VAL A 71 1.19 13.52 -5.47
CA VAL A 71 0.28 13.19 -4.37
C VAL A 71 0.11 11.68 -4.27
N LEU A 72 -0.10 11.00 -5.40
CA LEU A 72 -0.25 9.56 -5.44
C LEU A 72 1.06 8.84 -5.11
N ARG A 73 2.22 9.30 -5.60
CA ARG A 73 3.53 8.75 -5.23
C ARG A 73 3.70 8.71 -3.71
N ASN A 74 3.41 9.83 -3.05
CA ASN A 74 3.61 9.97 -1.60
C ASN A 74 2.57 9.19 -0.79
N ASN A 75 1.29 9.30 -1.16
CA ASN A 75 0.20 8.76 -0.35
C ASN A 75 -0.15 7.30 -0.69
N ALA A 76 -0.12 6.91 -1.97
CA ALA A 76 -0.23 5.50 -2.35
C ALA A 76 1.02 4.72 -1.91
N GLY A 77 2.20 5.34 -1.99
CA GLY A 77 3.43 4.78 -1.43
C GLY A 77 3.33 4.57 0.07
N GLY A 78 2.84 5.58 0.81
CA GLY A 78 2.58 5.48 2.24
C GLY A 78 1.59 4.36 2.57
N HIS A 79 0.48 4.27 1.82
CA HIS A 79 -0.50 3.19 2.01
C HIS A 79 0.10 1.80 1.76
N SER A 80 0.82 1.59 0.65
CA SER A 80 1.45 0.31 0.32
C SER A 80 2.49 -0.09 1.36
N ASN A 81 3.41 0.82 1.71
CA ASN A 81 4.49 0.56 2.65
C ASN A 81 3.96 0.15 4.04
N HIS A 82 2.97 0.87 4.58
CA HIS A 82 2.39 0.56 5.88
C HIS A 82 1.55 -0.72 5.85
N SER A 83 0.80 -0.97 4.77
CA SER A 83 0.01 -2.21 4.63
C SER A 83 0.90 -3.46 4.71
N ILE A 84 2.11 -3.40 4.15
CA ILE A 84 3.10 -4.48 4.28
C ILE A 84 3.69 -4.50 5.69
N PHE A 85 4.06 -3.34 6.25
CA PHE A 85 4.68 -3.21 7.57
C PHE A 85 3.86 -3.88 8.69
N TRP A 86 2.53 -3.74 8.67
CA TRP A 86 1.66 -4.37 9.68
C TRP A 86 1.58 -5.89 9.57
N THR A 87 1.70 -6.42 8.35
CA THR A 87 1.49 -7.86 8.11
C THR A 87 2.74 -8.70 8.32
N ILE A 88 3.93 -8.09 8.17
CA ILE A 88 5.23 -8.75 8.35
C ILE A 88 5.71 -8.76 9.81
N MET A 89 4.99 -8.13 10.72
CA MET A 89 5.26 -8.14 12.16
C MET A 89 4.20 -8.97 12.92
N GLY A 90 4.44 -9.26 14.19
CA GLY A 90 3.45 -9.87 15.07
C GLY A 90 3.98 -10.23 16.45
N PRO A 91 3.07 -10.54 17.40
CA PRO A 91 3.44 -11.01 18.73
C PRO A 91 4.21 -12.33 18.66
N GLY A 92 5.21 -12.50 19.53
CA GLY A 92 6.08 -13.68 19.51
C GLY A 92 6.94 -13.80 18.26
N GLY A 93 7.17 -12.68 17.56
CA GLY A 93 8.08 -12.59 16.43
C GLY A 93 9.55 -12.72 16.81
N GLY A 94 10.42 -12.42 15.83
CA GLY A 94 11.86 -12.50 15.98
C GLY A 94 12.43 -13.87 15.68
N GLY A 95 13.62 -14.13 16.22
CA GLY A 95 14.41 -15.31 15.86
C GLY A 95 14.96 -15.23 14.43
N ALA A 96 15.43 -16.38 13.93
CA ALA A 96 15.93 -16.52 12.57
C ALA A 96 14.82 -17.03 11.62
N PRO A 97 14.82 -16.59 10.35
CA PRO A 97 13.93 -17.13 9.34
C PRO A 97 14.21 -18.62 9.14
N SER A 98 13.16 -19.35 8.76
CA SER A 98 13.24 -20.73 8.31
C SER A 98 12.47 -20.88 7.00
N GLY A 99 12.51 -22.07 6.40
CA GLY A 99 11.85 -22.32 5.13
C GLY A 99 12.47 -21.53 3.98
N ARG A 100 11.67 -21.25 2.95
CA ARG A 100 12.15 -20.73 1.67
C ARG A 100 12.83 -19.37 1.82
N ILE A 101 12.24 -18.47 2.60
CA ILE A 101 12.86 -17.16 2.86
C ILE A 101 14.18 -17.28 3.62
N GLY A 102 14.31 -18.22 4.56
CA GLY A 102 15.55 -18.48 5.28
C GLY A 102 16.67 -18.96 4.35
N ASP A 103 16.36 -19.92 3.49
CA ASP A 103 17.29 -20.43 2.48
C ASP A 103 17.71 -19.35 1.48
N ALA A 104 16.76 -18.53 1.01
CA ALA A 104 17.04 -17.43 0.10
C ALA A 104 17.93 -16.35 0.73
N ILE A 105 17.69 -16.03 2.01
CA ILE A 105 18.54 -15.11 2.79
C ILE A 105 19.95 -15.68 2.93
N ASN A 106 20.09 -16.94 3.36
CA ASN A 106 21.40 -17.56 3.51
C ASN A 106 22.16 -17.65 2.18
N SER A 107 21.47 -18.00 1.09
CA SER A 107 22.08 -18.07 -0.24
C SER A 107 22.52 -16.70 -0.76
N THR A 108 21.81 -15.63 -0.43
CA THR A 108 22.09 -14.28 -0.96
C THR A 108 23.13 -13.54 -0.12
N PHE A 109 23.00 -13.62 1.21
CA PHE A 109 23.80 -12.82 2.14
C PHE A 109 24.88 -13.63 2.85
N GLY A 110 24.93 -14.94 2.62
CA GLY A 110 25.87 -15.88 3.26
C GLY A 110 25.37 -16.41 4.61
N SER A 111 24.71 -15.58 5.40
CA SER A 111 24.07 -15.98 6.66
C SER A 111 22.98 -15.00 7.08
N TYR A 112 22.12 -15.42 8.00
CA TYR A 112 21.14 -14.53 8.62
C TYR A 112 21.80 -13.37 9.39
N ASP A 113 22.93 -13.60 10.06
CA ASP A 113 23.64 -12.54 10.77
C ASP A 113 24.20 -11.48 9.81
N ALA A 114 24.78 -11.90 8.68
CA ALA A 114 25.24 -10.98 7.64
C ALA A 114 24.08 -10.19 7.02
N PHE A 115 22.91 -10.82 6.83
CA PHE A 115 21.69 -10.13 6.43
C PHE A 115 21.25 -9.08 7.45
N LYS A 116 21.22 -9.42 8.75
CA LYS A 116 20.85 -8.49 9.83
C LYS A 116 21.78 -7.29 9.86
N GLU A 117 23.09 -7.51 9.76
CA GLU A 117 24.10 -6.44 9.75
C GLU A 117 23.89 -5.48 8.57
N GLN A 118 23.78 -6.02 7.34
CA GLN A 118 23.57 -5.21 6.14
C GLN A 118 22.25 -4.43 6.20
N ARG A 119 21.20 -5.04 6.74
CA ARG A 119 19.89 -4.40 6.93
C ARG A 119 19.94 -3.28 7.94
N GLN A 120 20.56 -3.52 9.10
CA GLN A 120 20.72 -2.52 10.14
C GLN A 120 21.52 -1.33 9.62
N LYS A 121 22.59 -1.58 8.87
CA LYS A 121 23.37 -0.53 8.20
C LYS A 121 22.52 0.30 7.24
N ALA A 122 21.70 -0.35 6.41
CA ALA A 122 20.81 0.36 5.47
C ALA A 122 19.74 1.20 6.19
N ALA A 123 19.11 0.67 7.23
CA ALA A 123 18.07 1.35 8.01
C ALA A 123 18.63 2.55 8.80
N VAL A 124 19.76 2.35 9.49
CA VAL A 124 20.41 3.42 10.26
C VAL A 124 21.00 4.49 9.34
N GLY A 125 21.57 4.08 8.20
CA GLY A 125 22.20 4.97 7.23
C GLY A 125 21.23 5.79 6.37
N GLN A 126 19.93 5.50 6.38
CA GLN A 126 18.93 6.28 5.64
C GLN A 126 18.85 7.70 6.20
N PHE A 127 19.34 8.70 5.47
CA PHE A 127 19.26 10.08 5.94
C PHE A 127 17.83 10.62 5.84
N GLY A 128 17.38 11.32 6.89
CA GLY A 128 16.01 11.84 6.99
C GLY A 128 14.97 10.72 7.15
N SER A 129 13.82 10.94 6.53
CA SER A 129 12.67 10.02 6.53
C SER A 129 12.79 8.98 5.42
N GLY A 130 12.37 7.74 5.70
CA GLY A 130 12.41 6.68 4.70
C GLY A 130 12.22 5.28 5.26
N TRP A 131 12.61 4.31 4.44
CA TRP A 131 12.45 2.88 4.71
C TRP A 131 13.70 2.12 4.30
N ALA A 132 13.95 0.96 4.94
CA ALA A 132 14.92 -0.02 4.45
C ALA A 132 14.21 -1.35 4.15
N TRP A 133 14.37 -1.86 2.93
CA TRP A 133 13.62 -2.98 2.40
C TRP A 133 14.49 -4.19 2.07
N LEU A 134 13.92 -5.39 2.24
CA LEU A 134 14.31 -6.63 1.55
C LEU A 134 13.45 -6.64 0.31
N ILE A 135 14.08 -6.69 -0.84
CA ILE A 135 13.38 -6.66 -2.11
C ILE A 135 13.83 -7.85 -2.95
N ALA A 136 12.91 -8.34 -3.78
CA ALA A 136 13.19 -9.31 -4.81
C ALA A 136 13.08 -8.64 -6.18
N ASP A 137 13.99 -8.99 -7.10
CA ASP A 137 13.78 -8.72 -8.52
C ASP A 137 12.81 -9.74 -9.15
N LYS A 138 12.52 -9.59 -10.44
CA LYS A 138 11.64 -10.51 -11.18
C LYS A 138 12.13 -11.97 -11.20
N GLY A 139 13.43 -12.19 -11.04
CA GLY A 139 14.05 -13.52 -10.95
C GLY A 139 14.02 -14.10 -9.54
N GLY A 140 13.49 -13.37 -8.55
CA GLY A 140 13.48 -13.77 -7.15
C GLY A 140 14.80 -13.54 -6.43
N LYS A 141 15.77 -12.84 -7.05
CA LYS A 141 17.04 -12.53 -6.39
C LYS A 141 16.83 -11.45 -5.35
N LEU A 142 17.29 -11.71 -4.13
CA LEU A 142 17.13 -10.79 -3.01
C LEU A 142 18.21 -9.69 -3.02
N SER A 143 17.84 -8.51 -2.52
CA SER A 143 18.77 -7.43 -2.19
C SER A 143 18.22 -6.52 -1.09
N ILE A 144 19.07 -5.66 -0.53
CA ILE A 144 18.70 -4.67 0.49
C ILE A 144 18.84 -3.28 -0.10
N LYS A 145 17.82 -2.44 0.05
CA LYS A 145 17.83 -1.06 -0.47
C LYS A 145 17.04 -0.11 0.44
N GLY A 146 17.59 1.09 0.62
CA GLY A 146 16.90 2.20 1.28
C GLY A 146 16.06 3.01 0.29
N TYR A 147 14.91 3.51 0.75
CA TYR A 147 13.99 4.32 -0.04
C TYR A 147 13.63 5.59 0.75
N PRO A 148 13.77 6.79 0.16
CA PRO A 148 13.45 8.03 0.84
C PRO A 148 11.94 8.22 0.97
N ASN A 149 11.52 8.89 2.03
CA ASN A 149 10.13 9.26 2.28
C ASN A 149 9.17 8.05 2.18
N GLN A 150 8.19 8.11 1.29
CA GLN A 150 7.23 7.04 1.03
C GLN A 150 7.42 6.39 -0.35
N ASP A 151 8.60 6.56 -0.96
CA ASP A 151 8.92 5.81 -2.17
C ASP A 151 8.85 4.31 -1.88
N SER A 152 8.30 3.57 -2.83
CA SER A 152 8.05 2.14 -2.70
C SER A 152 8.92 1.37 -3.70
N PRO A 153 9.43 0.18 -3.33
CA PRO A 153 10.13 -0.69 -4.27
C PRO A 153 9.36 -0.98 -5.56
N TYR A 154 8.02 -0.96 -5.50
CA TYR A 154 7.17 -1.13 -6.68
C TYR A 154 7.46 -0.13 -7.80
N MET A 155 7.85 1.11 -7.47
CA MET A 155 8.18 2.16 -8.44
C MET A 155 9.42 1.81 -9.28
N ASP A 156 10.31 0.97 -8.76
CA ASP A 156 11.52 0.50 -9.45
C ASP A 156 11.31 -0.87 -10.14
N GLY A 157 10.08 -1.38 -10.18
CA GLY A 157 9.80 -2.73 -10.68
C GLY A 157 10.25 -3.85 -9.74
N MET A 158 10.62 -3.53 -8.50
CA MET A 158 11.02 -4.50 -7.47
C MET A 158 9.80 -4.97 -6.68
N THR A 159 9.97 -6.05 -5.94
CA THR A 159 8.96 -6.65 -5.07
C THR A 159 9.38 -6.49 -3.60
N PRO A 160 8.65 -5.73 -2.77
CA PRO A 160 8.93 -5.60 -1.34
C PRO A 160 8.57 -6.88 -0.59
N ILE A 161 9.49 -7.37 0.26
CA ILE A 161 9.32 -8.60 1.05
C ILE A 161 9.23 -8.28 2.55
N LEU A 162 10.17 -7.49 3.06
CA LEU A 162 10.28 -7.14 4.47
C LEU A 162 10.86 -5.73 4.59
N GLY A 163 10.15 -4.80 5.23
CA GLY A 163 10.58 -3.41 5.36
C GLY A 163 10.54 -2.92 6.81
N VAL A 164 11.45 -2.01 7.15
CA VAL A 164 11.41 -1.26 8.41
C VAL A 164 11.20 0.22 8.12
N ASP A 165 10.24 0.83 8.81
CA ASP A 165 9.96 2.26 8.77
C ASP A 165 11.01 2.99 9.63
N VAL A 166 11.75 3.93 9.06
CA VAL A 166 12.71 4.76 9.81
C VAL A 166 12.35 6.25 9.76
N TRP A 167 11.09 6.56 9.46
CA TRP A 167 10.52 7.85 9.84
C TRP A 167 10.49 7.98 11.36
N GLU A 168 10.75 9.18 11.88
CA GLU A 168 10.82 9.41 13.32
C GLU A 168 9.50 9.07 14.03
N HIS A 169 8.34 9.26 13.40
CA HIS A 169 7.05 8.87 13.99
C HIS A 169 6.96 7.38 14.36
N ALA A 170 7.77 6.51 13.74
CA ALA A 170 7.76 5.07 13.98
C ALA A 170 8.49 4.66 15.27
N TYR A 171 9.29 5.55 15.87
CA TYR A 171 10.14 5.20 17.00
C TYR A 171 10.36 6.30 18.05
N TYR A 172 10.07 7.57 17.75
CA TYR A 172 10.56 8.68 18.57
C TYR A 172 9.98 8.69 19.99
N LEU A 173 8.74 8.23 20.18
CA LEU A 173 8.11 8.18 21.50
C LEU A 173 8.87 7.29 22.49
N LYS A 174 9.42 6.17 22.02
CA LYS A 174 10.15 5.20 22.86
C LYS A 174 11.66 5.32 22.77
N TYR A 175 12.20 5.61 21.58
CA TYR A 175 13.64 5.56 21.30
C TYR A 175 14.27 6.95 21.09
N GLN A 176 13.48 8.01 20.92
CA GLN A 176 13.96 9.36 20.60
C GLN A 176 14.98 9.32 19.44
N ASN A 177 16.18 9.85 19.61
CA ASN A 177 17.22 9.86 18.58
C ASN A 177 17.92 8.50 18.38
N LYS A 178 17.60 7.47 19.17
CA LYS A 178 18.27 6.16 19.16
C LYS A 178 17.67 5.22 18.10
N ARG A 179 17.67 5.66 16.84
CA ARG A 179 17.26 4.83 15.70
C ARG A 179 17.94 3.44 15.66
N PRO A 180 19.25 3.29 15.95
CA PRO A 180 19.89 1.98 15.99
C PRO A 180 19.22 1.01 16.98
N ASP A 181 18.82 1.51 18.16
CA ASP A 181 18.17 0.72 19.20
C ASP A 181 16.76 0.29 18.77
N TYR A 182 16.02 1.19 18.10
CA TYR A 182 14.73 0.87 17.49
C TYR A 182 14.85 -0.24 16.45
N VAL A 183 15.78 -0.10 15.49
CA VAL A 183 15.96 -1.11 14.42
C VAL A 183 16.36 -2.46 15.01
N ALA A 184 17.23 -2.47 16.03
CA ALA A 184 17.61 -3.68 16.74
C ALA A 184 16.41 -4.32 17.47
N ALA A 185 15.54 -3.51 18.09
CA ALA A 185 14.33 -3.99 18.75
C ALA A 185 13.29 -4.52 17.76
N TRP A 186 13.10 -3.85 16.62
CA TRP A 186 12.20 -4.23 15.54
C TRP A 186 12.48 -5.64 14.99
N PHE A 187 13.73 -6.09 14.97
CA PHE A 187 14.03 -7.48 14.57
C PHE A 187 13.30 -8.53 15.43
N ASN A 188 12.92 -8.20 16.67
CA ASN A 188 12.20 -9.12 17.56
C ASN A 188 10.68 -9.13 17.33
N THR A 189 10.16 -8.29 16.42
CA THR A 189 8.73 -8.28 16.05
C THR A 189 8.45 -8.99 14.74
N ILE A 190 9.50 -9.36 13.98
CA ILE A 190 9.36 -9.93 12.63
C ILE A 190 8.62 -11.26 12.69
N ASN A 191 7.53 -11.37 11.95
CA ASN A 191 6.77 -12.58 11.77
C ASN A 191 7.26 -13.30 10.50
N TRP A 192 8.28 -14.16 10.64
CA TRP A 192 8.90 -14.83 9.50
C TRP A 192 7.94 -15.69 8.66
N LYS A 193 6.89 -16.26 9.26
CA LYS A 193 5.86 -16.99 8.51
C LYS A 193 5.04 -16.06 7.62
N ALA A 194 4.71 -14.88 8.13
CA ALA A 194 4.01 -13.88 7.34
C ALA A 194 4.92 -13.30 6.25
N VAL A 195 6.21 -13.08 6.53
CA VAL A 195 7.19 -12.65 5.53
C VAL A 195 7.30 -13.64 4.37
N ASP A 196 7.40 -14.95 4.68
CA ASP A 196 7.47 -16.00 3.65
C ASP A 196 6.21 -15.98 2.76
N ARG A 197 5.02 -15.90 3.38
CA ARG A 197 3.74 -15.79 2.66
C ARG A 197 3.64 -14.51 1.83
N THR A 198 3.98 -13.35 2.38
CA THR A 198 3.97 -12.07 1.64
C THR A 198 4.91 -12.15 0.44
N GLY A 199 6.09 -12.75 0.59
CA GLY A 199 7.00 -12.98 -0.53
C GLY A 199 6.40 -13.89 -1.61
N GLU A 200 5.71 -14.95 -1.21
CA GLU A 200 5.00 -15.85 -2.14
C GLU A 200 3.86 -15.15 -2.87
N ASP A 201 2.97 -14.47 -2.14
CA ASP A 201 1.80 -13.80 -2.68
C ASP A 201 2.21 -12.72 -3.68
N VAL A 202 3.21 -11.90 -3.34
CA VAL A 202 3.66 -10.83 -4.26
C VAL A 202 4.40 -11.42 -5.47
N THR A 203 5.23 -12.46 -5.30
CA THR A 203 5.89 -13.09 -6.46
C THR A 203 4.92 -13.88 -7.34
N ALA A 204 3.84 -14.45 -6.78
CA ALA A 204 2.76 -15.04 -7.55
C ALA A 204 2.01 -13.98 -8.34
N TYR A 205 1.62 -12.88 -7.70
CA TYR A 205 1.00 -11.73 -8.35
C TYR A 205 1.82 -11.21 -9.53
N GLU A 206 3.13 -11.04 -9.35
CA GLU A 206 4.01 -10.59 -10.44
C GLU A 206 4.09 -11.57 -11.61
N ARG A 207 4.14 -12.88 -11.33
CA ARG A 207 4.15 -13.89 -12.38
C ARG A 207 2.87 -13.89 -13.20
N GLU A 208 1.72 -13.71 -12.56
CA GLU A 208 0.42 -13.62 -13.24
C GLU A 208 0.30 -12.34 -14.09
N ARG A 209 0.80 -11.21 -13.58
CA ARG A 209 0.80 -9.92 -14.27
C ARG A 209 1.67 -9.92 -15.54
N ASP A 210 2.82 -10.59 -15.51
CA ASP A 210 3.74 -10.68 -16.64
C ASP A 210 3.31 -11.72 -17.71
N VAL A 211 2.22 -12.49 -17.50
CA VAL A 211 1.66 -13.37 -18.55
C VAL A 211 1.03 -12.50 -19.65
N PRO A 212 1.50 -12.59 -20.92
CA PRO A 212 0.85 -11.89 -22.02
C PRO A 212 -0.61 -12.30 -22.11
N SER A 213 -1.54 -11.33 -22.09
CA SER A 213 -2.97 -11.60 -22.15
C SER A 213 -3.36 -12.26 -23.47
N HIS A 214 -3.26 -13.58 -23.59
CA HIS A 214 -3.93 -14.35 -24.63
C HIS A 214 -5.44 -14.48 -24.30
N ARG A 215 -6.13 -13.34 -24.19
CA ARG A 215 -7.60 -13.30 -24.13
C ARG A 215 -8.14 -12.21 -25.05
N ALA A 216 -8.09 -12.50 -26.34
CA ALA A 216 -9.05 -12.01 -27.32
C ALA A 216 -9.14 -13.02 -28.48
N ALA A 217 -9.55 -14.25 -28.18
CA ALA A 217 -10.13 -15.13 -29.19
C ALA A 217 -11.60 -15.30 -28.86
N SER A 218 -12.42 -14.39 -29.40
CA SER A 218 -13.88 -14.55 -29.46
C SER A 218 -14.20 -15.94 -30.01
N PRO A 219 -15.04 -16.76 -29.36
CA PRO A 219 -15.42 -18.02 -29.96
C PRO A 219 -16.25 -17.72 -31.21
N ARG A 220 -15.71 -18.08 -32.38
CA ARG A 220 -16.48 -18.11 -33.63
C ARG A 220 -17.65 -19.05 -33.41
N CYS A 221 -18.85 -18.49 -33.33
CA CYS A 221 -20.08 -19.25 -33.43
C CYS A 221 -20.13 -19.90 -34.82
N SER A 222 -20.18 -21.23 -34.87
CA SER A 222 -20.61 -21.99 -36.04
C SER A 222 -21.98 -22.61 -35.72
N PRO A 223 -22.94 -22.64 -36.66
CA PRO A 223 -24.34 -22.79 -36.33
C PRO A 223 -24.71 -24.27 -36.18
N PHE A 224 -24.98 -24.70 -34.94
CA PHE A 224 -25.74 -25.92 -34.72
C PHE A 224 -27.24 -25.61 -34.87
N ARG A 225 -27.81 -26.05 -36.00
CA ARG A 225 -29.27 -26.06 -36.22
C ARG A 225 -29.92 -27.05 -35.24
N ALA A 226 -30.59 -26.53 -34.21
CA ALA A 226 -31.61 -27.27 -33.48
C ALA A 226 -32.99 -26.65 -33.79
N ARG A 227 -33.81 -27.43 -34.49
CA ARG A 227 -35.25 -27.17 -34.66
C ARG A 227 -35.94 -27.49 -33.33
N MET A 228 -36.58 -26.50 -32.71
CA MET A 228 -37.79 -26.74 -31.92
C MET A 228 -38.77 -25.58 -32.13
N ARG A 229 -39.98 -25.96 -32.52
CA ARG A 229 -41.17 -25.11 -32.64
C ARG A 229 -41.85 -25.06 -31.28
N PHE A 230 -42.16 -23.87 -30.77
CA PHE A 230 -43.32 -23.52 -29.92
C PHE A 230 -43.31 -21.98 -29.89
N GLY A 231 -44.28 -21.26 -30.44
CA GLY A 231 -45.64 -21.12 -29.92
C GLY A 231 -45.84 -19.64 -29.58
N LEU A 232 -46.34 -18.85 -30.53
CA LEU A 232 -46.70 -17.43 -30.37
C LEU A 232 -47.65 -17.27 -29.16
N LYS A 233 -47.41 -16.26 -28.32
CA LYS A 233 -48.47 -15.38 -27.80
C LYS A 233 -47.92 -13.98 -27.52
N ARG A 234 -48.56 -13.00 -28.16
CA ARG A 234 -48.34 -11.56 -28.04
C ARG A 234 -49.00 -11.05 -26.75
N GLY A 235 -48.34 -10.12 -26.06
CA GLY A 235 -48.93 -9.30 -25.01
C GLY A 235 -48.29 -7.92 -25.06
N SER A 236 -49.05 -6.91 -25.49
CA SER A 236 -48.66 -5.50 -25.53
C SER A 236 -48.82 -4.85 -24.13
N PRO A 237 -48.14 -3.72 -23.86
CA PRO A 237 -48.01 -3.13 -22.52
C PRO A 237 -49.13 -2.12 -22.22
N PRO A 238 -49.39 -1.77 -20.95
CA PRO A 238 -50.07 -0.54 -20.61
C PRO A 238 -49.06 0.61 -20.41
N ARG A 239 -49.54 1.80 -20.78
CA ARG A 239 -48.86 3.09 -20.88
C ARG A 239 -49.26 3.97 -19.70
N ALA A 240 -48.30 4.78 -19.24
CA ALA A 240 -48.40 6.10 -18.61
C ALA A 240 -49.24 6.29 -17.35
N GLU A 241 -48.59 6.80 -16.30
CA GLU A 241 -49.12 7.95 -15.57
C GLU A 241 -48.00 8.96 -15.24
N THR A 242 -48.27 10.19 -15.64
CA THR A 242 -47.51 11.42 -15.39
C THR A 242 -47.92 12.01 -14.05
N ARG A 243 -46.97 12.37 -13.18
CA ARG A 243 -47.12 13.49 -12.26
C ARG A 243 -45.81 14.27 -12.17
N GLY A 244 -45.85 15.50 -12.63
CA GLY A 244 -44.84 16.51 -12.33
C GLY A 244 -45.15 17.24 -11.03
N ASN A 245 -44.11 17.74 -10.39
CA ASN A 245 -44.04 19.07 -9.76
C ASN A 245 -42.55 19.31 -9.45
N LYS A 246 -41.87 20.21 -10.16
CA LYS A 246 -41.66 21.62 -9.78
C LYS A 246 -41.25 21.79 -8.32
N TYR A 247 -39.96 21.98 -8.08
CA TYR A 247 -39.45 23.09 -7.28
C TYR A 247 -38.13 23.56 -7.89
N ALA A 248 -38.09 24.84 -8.23
CA ALA A 248 -36.94 25.56 -8.73
C ALA A 248 -36.43 26.50 -7.63
N ALA A 249 -35.13 26.77 -7.71
CA ALA A 249 -34.42 27.96 -7.25
C ALA A 249 -34.38 28.25 -5.74
N GLU A 250 -33.17 28.25 -5.18
CA GLU A 250 -32.55 29.51 -4.78
C GLU A 250 -31.02 29.39 -4.74
N GLN A 251 -30.38 30.33 -5.44
CA GLN A 251 -28.95 30.62 -5.39
C GLN A 251 -28.68 31.51 -4.19
N SER A 252 -27.60 31.28 -3.46
CA SER A 252 -26.92 32.36 -2.74
C SER A 252 -25.43 32.07 -2.64
N SER A 253 -24.67 32.90 -3.33
CA SER A 253 -23.22 33.03 -3.26
C SER A 253 -22.80 33.70 -1.95
N ALA A 254 -21.81 33.15 -1.25
CA ALA A 254 -20.98 33.89 -0.32
C ALA A 254 -19.52 33.46 -0.50
N ALA A 255 -18.71 34.39 -0.98
CA ALA A 255 -17.25 34.30 -1.09
C ALA A 255 -16.58 34.57 0.29
N PRO A 256 -15.31 34.18 0.48
CA PRO A 256 -14.74 33.99 1.82
C PRO A 256 -14.21 35.28 2.46
N ALA A 257 -14.33 35.35 3.79
CA ALA A 257 -13.73 36.40 4.61
C ALA A 257 -12.21 36.15 4.78
N THR A 258 -11.42 37.15 4.39
CA THR A 258 -9.98 37.25 4.59
C THR A 258 -9.67 37.49 6.06
N LEU A 259 -8.86 36.62 6.68
CA LEU A 259 -8.35 36.81 8.04
C LEU A 259 -6.94 37.43 7.96
N GLU A 260 -6.81 38.72 8.21
CA GLU A 260 -5.49 39.36 8.34
C GLU A 260 -4.87 39.05 9.71
N LEU A 261 -3.66 38.48 9.69
CA LEU A 261 -2.79 38.29 10.84
C LEU A 261 -2.13 39.61 11.24
N ARG A 262 -2.44 40.12 12.42
CA ARG A 262 -1.66 41.17 13.10
C ARG A 262 -0.50 40.55 13.88
N ILE A 263 0.72 40.90 13.52
CA ILE A 263 1.94 40.64 14.29
C ILE A 263 2.13 41.79 15.29
N PRO A 264 2.28 41.54 16.61
CA PRO A 264 2.71 42.57 17.55
C PRO A 264 4.23 42.77 17.50
N ASN A 265 4.63 44.03 17.33
CA ASN A 265 6.02 44.50 17.47
C ASN A 265 6.46 44.41 18.94
N HIS A 266 7.62 43.82 19.19
CA HIS A 266 8.32 43.90 20.46
C HIS A 266 8.99 45.29 20.59
N GLY A 267 8.70 45.97 21.69
CA GLY A 267 9.53 47.01 22.29
C GLY A 267 10.05 46.52 23.64
#